data_AF-A0A0G1JVM4-F1
#
_entry.id   AF-A0A0G1JVM4-F1
#
_cell.length_a   1.000
_cell.length_b   1.000
_cell.length_c   1.000
_cell.angle_alpha   90.00
_cell.angle_beta   90.00
_cell.angle_gamma   90.00
#
_symmetry.space_group_name_H-M   'P 1'
#
loop_
_entity.id
_entity.type
_entity.pdbx_description
1 polymer ?
#
loop_
_entity_poly.entity_id
_entity_poly.type
_entity_poly.pdbx_seq_one_letter_code
_entity_poly.pdbx_strand_id
1 'polypeptide(L)'
;MKHSDSRRSVLAEYHPTPLWWTVNLTGWIYFLRELTGIGIAFYAIVFILSWALNDLHNIVLQIATWIGLVSAFFHSFTWFAVTLKVTPFDLPRWAERLGFVGLIVVWTVVSYFLLQLFYVHGIR
;
A
#
# COMPACT_ATOMS: atom_id res chain seq x y z
N MET A 1 8.19 44.23 24.73
CA MET A 1 9.16 43.77 23.72
C MET A 1 8.65 42.48 23.08
N LYS A 2 8.32 42.52 21.78
CA LYS A 2 7.86 41.38 20.98
C LYS A 2 9.06 40.51 20.60
N HIS A 3 9.10 39.26 21.05
CA HIS A 3 10.12 38.27 20.68
C HIS A 3 9.47 37.07 19.96
N SER A 4 8.60 37.33 18.99
CA SER A 4 7.84 36.27 18.29
C SER A 4 8.25 36.01 16.83
N ASP A 5 9.11 36.82 16.21
CA ASP A 5 9.24 36.79 14.74
C ASP A 5 10.50 36.14 14.16
N SER A 6 11.46 35.65 14.97
CA SER A 6 12.68 35.02 14.43
C SER A 6 12.58 33.52 14.16
N ARG A 7 11.51 32.84 14.60
CA ARG A 7 11.33 31.40 14.39
C ARG A 7 10.53 31.03 13.13
N ARG A 8 9.99 32.02 12.41
CA ARG A 8 9.27 31.78 11.13
C ARG A 8 10.18 31.79 9.91
N SER A 9 11.43 32.28 10.01
CA SER A 9 12.35 32.39 8.86
C SER A 9 13.24 31.16 8.62
N VAL A 10 13.24 30.17 9.52
CA VAL A 10 14.06 28.94 9.37
C VAL A 10 13.29 27.82 8.63
N LEU A 11 12.02 28.04 8.29
CA LEU A 11 11.37 27.36 7.16
C LEU A 11 11.77 28.04 5.85
N ALA A 12 13.07 28.33 5.69
CA ALA A 12 13.65 28.64 4.40
C ALA A 12 13.19 27.53 3.44
N GLU A 13 12.55 27.93 2.36
CA GLU A 13 11.81 27.09 1.42
C GLU A 13 12.53 25.76 1.17
N TYR A 14 12.07 24.71 1.85
CA TYR A 14 12.42 23.35 1.46
C TYR A 14 11.66 23.09 0.17
N HIS A 15 12.30 23.34 -0.97
CA HIS A 15 11.83 22.88 -2.27
C HIS A 15 12.37 21.45 -2.45
N PRO A 16 11.60 20.39 -2.13
CA PRO A 16 12.04 19.04 -2.41
C PRO A 16 12.30 18.94 -3.92
N THR A 17 13.50 18.53 -4.30
CA THR A 17 13.81 18.24 -5.69
C THR A 17 12.90 17.10 -6.18
N PRO A 18 12.54 17.01 -7.47
CA PRO A 18 11.66 15.93 -7.97
C PRO A 18 12.14 14.50 -7.68
N LEU A 19 13.42 14.34 -7.33
CA LEU A 19 14.07 13.07 -6.98
C LEU A 19 14.38 12.94 -5.48
N TRP A 20 13.74 13.73 -4.60
CA TRP A 20 13.97 13.71 -3.15
C TRP A 20 13.86 12.30 -2.53
N TRP A 21 13.00 11.46 -3.10
CA TRP A 21 12.74 10.09 -2.65
C TRP A 21 13.92 9.14 -2.93
N THR A 22 14.85 9.51 -3.82
CA THR A 22 16.05 8.68 -4.13
C THR A 22 17.16 8.79 -3.10
N VAL A 23 17.10 9.81 -2.22
CA VAL A 23 18.22 10.22 -1.38
C VAL A 23 18.51 9.23 -0.25
N ASN A 24 17.51 8.47 0.20
CA ASN A 24 17.67 7.50 1.27
C ASN A 24 16.70 6.32 1.14
N LEU A 25 16.98 5.25 1.90
CA LEU A 25 16.17 4.03 1.88
C LEU A 25 14.70 4.27 2.25
N THR A 26 14.41 5.19 3.18
CA THR A 26 13.04 5.53 3.57
C THR A 26 12.25 6.14 2.42
N GLY A 27 12.87 7.07 1.67
CA GLY A 27 12.30 7.66 0.47
C GLY A 27 12.05 6.61 -0.61
N TRP A 28 12.99 5.69 -0.81
CA TRP A 28 12.82 4.56 -1.74
C TRP A 28 11.68 3.63 -1.36
N ILE A 29 11.58 3.24 -0.09
CA ILE A 29 10.48 2.40 0.43
C ILE A 29 9.14 3.13 0.28
N TYR A 30 9.09 4.43 0.56
CA TYR A 30 7.89 5.24 0.36
C TYR A 30 7.47 5.26 -1.12
N PHE A 31 8.42 5.52 -2.02
CA PHE A 31 8.13 5.54 -3.46
C PHE A 31 7.64 4.18 -3.97
N LEU A 32 8.33 3.09 -3.58
CA LEU A 32 7.91 1.72 -3.93
C LEU A 32 6.53 1.38 -3.38
N ARG A 33 6.20 1.85 -2.16
CA ARG A 33 4.85 1.72 -1.61
C ARG A 33 3.83 2.43 -2.48
N GLU A 34 4.04 3.68 -2.87
CA GLU A 34 3.09 4.39 -3.74
C GLU A 34 2.97 3.73 -5.12
N LEU A 35 4.07 3.18 -5.65
CA LEU A 35 4.08 2.44 -6.91
C LEU A 35 3.17 1.20 -6.90
N THR A 36 2.95 0.57 -5.73
CA THR A 36 1.98 -0.53 -5.62
C THR A 36 0.55 -0.10 -6.00
N GLY A 37 0.18 1.17 -5.76
CA GLY A 37 -1.12 1.70 -6.19
C GLY A 37 -1.30 1.63 -7.71
N ILE A 38 -0.24 1.89 -8.47
CA ILE A 38 -0.25 1.79 -9.94
C ILE A 38 -0.48 0.34 -10.38
N GLY A 39 0.19 -0.63 -9.75
CA GLY A 39 0.01 -2.04 -10.08
C GLY A 39 -1.40 -2.56 -9.75
N ILE A 40 -1.98 -2.12 -8.64
CA ILE A 40 -3.38 -2.43 -8.28
C ILE A 40 -4.35 -1.80 -9.30
N ALA A 41 -4.14 -0.53 -9.67
CA ALA A 41 -4.96 0.16 -10.66
C ALA A 41 -4.86 -0.49 -12.05
N PHE A 42 -3.65 -0.89 -12.46
CA PHE A 42 -3.42 -1.63 -13.70
C PHE A 42 -4.23 -2.92 -13.76
N TYR A 43 -4.18 -3.73 -12.69
CA TYR A 43 -5.01 -4.93 -12.58
C TYR A 43 -6.50 -4.63 -12.68
N ALA A 44 -7.00 -3.64 -11.93
CA ALA A 44 -8.42 -3.28 -11.96
C ALA A 44 -8.90 -2.86 -13.35
N ILE A 45 -8.11 -2.04 -14.06
CA ILE A 45 -8.39 -1.62 -15.44
C ILE A 45 -8.44 -2.84 -16.37
N VAL A 46 -7.40 -3.69 -16.34
CA VAL A 46 -7.32 -4.88 -17.20
C VAL A 46 -8.46 -5.86 -16.91
N PHE A 47 -8.82 -6.06 -15.65
CA PHE A 47 -9.93 -6.92 -15.24
C PHE A 47 -11.27 -6.39 -15.79
N ILE A 48 -11.56 -5.10 -15.63
CA ILE A 48 -12.79 -4.48 -16.18
C ILE A 48 -12.82 -4.59 -17.71
N LEU A 49 -11.69 -4.31 -18.37
CA LEU A 49 -11.58 -4.43 -19.83
C LEU A 49 -11.73 -5.87 -20.31
N SER A 50 -11.24 -6.87 -19.57
CA SER A 50 -11.42 -8.28 -19.93
C SER A 50 -12.90 -8.70 -19.91
N TRP A 51 -13.69 -8.11 -19.01
CA TRP A 51 -15.14 -8.32 -18.95
C TRP A 51 -15.87 -7.59 -20.07
N ALA A 52 -15.41 -6.38 -20.43
CA ALA A 52 -16.05 -5.55 -21.46
C ALA A 52 -15.71 -5.98 -22.90
N LEU A 53 -14.51 -6.50 -23.14
CA LEU A 53 -13.98 -6.71 -24.50
C LEU A 53 -13.98 -8.16 -24.98
N ASN A 54 -14.31 -9.16 -24.15
CA ASN A 54 -14.37 -10.62 -24.43
C ASN A 54 -13.12 -11.28 -25.07
N ASP A 55 -12.25 -10.53 -25.75
CA ASP A 55 -11.09 -10.98 -26.53
C ASP A 55 -9.76 -10.50 -25.92
N LEU A 56 -9.77 -9.97 -24.69
CA LEU A 56 -8.53 -9.62 -24.03
C LEU A 56 -7.72 -10.90 -23.79
N HIS A 57 -6.60 -11.05 -24.50
CA HIS A 57 -5.76 -12.24 -24.49
C HIS A 57 -5.48 -12.70 -23.05
N ASN A 58 -5.73 -13.99 -22.76
CA ASN A 58 -5.54 -14.60 -21.43
C ASN A 58 -4.18 -14.24 -20.79
N ILE A 59 -3.14 -14.06 -21.60
CA ILE A 59 -1.79 -13.74 -21.12
C ILE A 59 -1.70 -12.34 -20.50
N VAL A 60 -2.41 -11.34 -21.05
CA VAL A 60 -2.40 -9.96 -20.53
C VAL A 60 -3.11 -9.91 -19.18
N LEU A 61 -4.27 -10.56 -19.08
CA LEU A 61 -5.01 -10.69 -17.82
C LEU A 61 -4.18 -11.46 -16.78
N GLN A 62 -3.48 -12.53 -17.18
CA GLN A 62 -2.62 -13.29 -16.27
C GLN A 62 -1.45 -12.44 -15.73
N ILE A 63 -0.77 -11.69 -16.60
CA ILE A 63 0.32 -10.78 -16.20
C ILE A 63 -0.22 -9.70 -15.25
N ALA A 64 -1.34 -9.06 -15.62
CA ALA A 64 -1.96 -8.04 -14.79
C ALA A 64 -2.40 -8.59 -13.43
N THR A 65 -2.89 -9.83 -13.38
CA THR A 65 -3.26 -10.50 -12.13
C THR A 65 -2.05 -10.69 -11.22
N TRP A 66 -0.90 -11.15 -11.74
CA TRP A 66 0.31 -11.28 -10.94
C TRP A 66 0.86 -9.94 -10.46
N ILE A 67 0.88 -8.92 -11.32
CA ILE A 67 1.30 -7.57 -10.97
C ILE A 67 0.37 -7.00 -9.87
N GLY A 68 -0.94 -7.14 -10.04
CA GLY A 68 -1.94 -6.71 -9.08
C GLY A 68 -1.80 -7.41 -7.75
N LEU A 69 -1.60 -8.73 -7.76
CA LEU A 69 -1.43 -9.55 -6.55
C LEU A 69 -0.18 -9.14 -5.77
N VAL A 70 0.98 -9.07 -6.43
CA VAL A 70 2.25 -8.66 -5.79
C VAL A 70 2.10 -7.24 -5.25
N SER A 71 1.51 -6.33 -6.04
CA SER A 71 1.30 -4.94 -5.61
C SER A 71 0.37 -4.86 -4.39
N ALA A 72 -0.77 -5.55 -4.40
CA ALA A 72 -1.70 -5.60 -3.27
C ALA A 72 -1.07 -6.21 -2.02
N PHE A 73 -0.22 -7.22 -2.18
CA PHE A 73 0.54 -7.81 -1.07
C PHE A 73 1.49 -6.78 -0.45
N PHE A 74 2.39 -6.18 -1.24
CA PHE A 74 3.31 -5.15 -0.74
C PHE A 74 2.57 -3.93 -0.16
N HIS A 75 1.47 -3.52 -0.78
CA HIS A 75 0.61 -2.44 -0.29
C HIS A 75 0.06 -2.78 1.10
N SER A 76 -0.52 -3.96 1.28
CA SER A 76 -1.09 -4.38 2.56
C SER A 76 -0.05 -4.40 3.69
N PHE A 77 1.12 -5.00 3.44
CA PHE A 77 2.19 -5.09 4.43
C PHE A 77 2.75 -3.72 4.84
N THR A 78 2.96 -2.85 3.86
CA THR A 78 3.45 -1.49 4.14
C THR A 78 2.39 -0.65 4.86
N TRP A 79 1.11 -0.82 4.53
CA TRP A 79 0.01 -0.19 5.26
C TRP A 79 -0.07 -0.67 6.71
N PHE A 80 0.01 -1.97 6.98
CA PHE A 80 0.00 -2.48 8.35
C PHE A 80 1.12 -1.87 9.20
N ALA A 81 2.32 -1.76 8.62
CA ALA A 81 3.46 -1.16 9.30
C ALA A 81 3.29 0.35 9.55
N VAL A 82 2.64 1.07 8.64
CA VAL A 82 2.40 2.53 8.74
C VAL A 82 1.27 2.83 9.72
N THR A 83 0.14 2.12 9.62
CA THR A 83 -1.03 2.33 10.48
C THR A 83 -0.67 2.29 11.96
N LEU A 84 0.19 1.36 12.36
CA LEU A 84 0.63 1.21 13.75
C LEU A 84 1.54 2.34 14.24
N LYS A 85 2.19 3.07 13.33
CA LYS A 85 3.05 4.22 13.66
C LYS A 85 2.30 5.55 13.68
N VAL A 86 1.11 5.59 13.07
CA VAL A 86 0.28 6.79 12.96
C VAL A 86 -0.89 6.73 13.95
N THR A 87 -0.97 5.71 14.80
CA THR A 87 -1.95 5.67 15.88
C THR A 87 -1.77 6.84 16.84
N PRO A 88 -2.85 7.42 17.40
CA PRO A 88 -2.78 8.57 18.31
C PRO A 88 -2.18 8.24 19.68
N PHE A 89 -1.75 7.00 19.90
CA PHE A 89 -1.16 6.51 21.13
C PHE A 89 0.31 6.16 20.89
N ASP A 90 1.19 6.54 21.81
CA ASP A 90 2.58 6.10 21.81
C ASP A 90 2.64 4.61 22.19
N LEU A 91 2.70 3.75 21.18
CA LEU A 91 2.82 2.32 21.38
C LEU A 91 4.28 1.94 21.67
N PRO A 92 4.56 1.15 22.71
CA PRO A 92 5.88 0.57 22.85
C PRO A 92 6.17 -0.39 21.68
N ARG A 93 7.44 -0.51 21.28
CA ARG A 93 7.87 -1.32 20.11
C ARG A 93 7.36 -2.77 20.11
N TRP A 94 7.16 -3.37 21.29
CA TRP A 94 6.60 -4.73 21.39
C TRP A 94 5.12 -4.77 21.00
N ALA A 95 4.35 -3.73 21.35
CA ALA A 95 2.94 -3.62 21.01
C ALA A 95 2.75 -3.35 19.52
N GLU A 96 3.62 -2.52 18.90
CA GLU A 96 3.64 -2.36 17.43
C GLU A 96 3.86 -3.71 16.73
N ARG A 97 4.82 -4.52 17.19
CA ARG A 97 5.08 -5.84 16.59
C ARG A 97 3.89 -6.79 16.74
N LEU A 98 3.27 -6.85 17.91
CA LEU A 98 2.08 -7.66 18.13
C LEU A 98 0.90 -7.17 17.30
N GLY A 99 0.72 -5.86 17.18
CA GLY A 99 -0.29 -5.27 16.31
C GLY A 99 -0.08 -5.63 14.85
N PHE A 100 1.17 -5.61 14.37
CA PHE A 100 1.51 -5.98 13.00
C PHE A 100 1.22 -7.45 12.72
N VAL A 101 1.62 -8.34 13.64
CA VAL A 101 1.30 -9.77 13.55
C VAL A 101 -0.21 -9.99 13.60
N GLY A 102 -0.93 -9.27 14.47
CA GLY A 102 -2.38 -9.32 14.56
C GLY A 102 -3.07 -8.94 13.26
N LEU A 103 -2.62 -7.85 12.61
CA LEU A 103 -3.12 -7.43 11.30
C LEU A 103 -2.87 -8.48 10.22
N ILE A 104 -1.69 -9.12 10.21
CA ILE A 104 -1.40 -10.24 9.29
C ILE A 104 -2.36 -11.41 9.54
N VAL A 105 -2.56 -11.80 10.81
CA VAL A 105 -3.47 -12.90 11.15
C VAL A 105 -4.90 -12.60 10.70
N VAL A 106 -5.41 -11.40 11.00
CA VAL A 106 -6.75 -10.97 10.55
C VAL A 106 -6.85 -10.99 9.03
N TRP A 107 -5.86 -10.42 8.34
CA TRP A 107 -5.81 -10.41 6.89
C TRP A 107 -5.83 -11.82 6.30
N THR A 108 -5.00 -12.74 6.82
CA THR A 108 -4.96 -14.14 6.37
C THR A 108 -6.29 -14.86 6.62
N VAL A 109 -6.90 -14.66 7.80
CA VAL A 109 -8.20 -15.27 8.13
C VAL A 109 -9.30 -14.76 7.19
N VAL A 110 -9.35 -13.45 6.93
CA VAL A 110 -10.30 -12.86 5.98
C VAL A 110 -10.06 -13.40 4.57
N SER A 111 -8.80 -13.45 4.11
CA SER A 111 -8.46 -14.03 2.80
C SER A 111 -8.88 -15.50 2.69
N TYR A 112 -8.68 -16.30 3.75
CA TYR A 112 -9.11 -17.69 3.79
C TYR A 112 -10.63 -17.83 3.64
N PHE A 113 -11.41 -17.04 4.40
CA PHE A 113 -12.87 -17.08 4.31
C PHE A 113 -13.38 -16.59 2.94
N LEU A 114 -12.76 -15.56 2.35
CA LEU A 114 -13.10 -15.11 1.00
C LEU A 114 -12.85 -16.22 -0.02
N LEU A 115 -11.68 -16.87 0.03
CA LEU A 115 -11.39 -18.00 -0.86
C LEU A 115 -12.39 -19.13 -0.66
N GLN A 116 -12.72 -19.51 0.58
CA GLN A 116 -13.74 -20.52 0.85
C GLN A 116 -15.09 -20.15 0.25
N LEU A 117 -15.53 -18.88 0.38
CA LEU A 117 -16.78 -18.40 -0.22
C LEU A 117 -16.77 -18.58 -1.75
N PHE A 118 -15.71 -18.14 -2.42
CA PHE A 118 -15.61 -18.26 -3.89
C PHE A 118 -15.50 -19.71 -4.38
N TYR A 119 -14.73 -20.55 -3.68
CA TYR A 119 -14.52 -21.94 -4.08
C TYR A 119 -15.70 -22.86 -3.74
N VAL A 120 -16.30 -22.72 -2.55
CA VAL A 120 -17.36 -23.63 -2.09
C VAL A 120 -18.72 -23.21 -2.64
N HIS A 121 -19.00 -21.91 -2.74
CA HIS A 121 -20.34 -21.43 -3.09
C HIS A 121 -20.48 -21.08 -4.58
N GLY A 122 -19.42 -21.31 -5.38
CA GLY A 122 -19.50 -21.24 -6.84
C GLY A 122 -19.84 -19.87 -7.40
N ILE A 123 -19.63 -18.80 -6.62
CA ILE A 123 -19.75 -17.42 -7.11
C ILE A 123 -18.58 -17.21 -8.09
N ARG A 124 -18.85 -17.40 -9.38
CA ARG A 124 -17.95 -17.12 -10.50
C ARG A 124 -18.26 -15.75 -11.07
#